data_AF-A0A978T8W0-F1
#
_entry.id   AF-A0A978T8W0-F1
#
_cell.length_a   1.000
_cell.length_b   1.000
_cell.length_c   1.000
_cell.angle_alpha   90.00
_cell.angle_beta   90.00
_cell.angle_gamma   90.00
#
_symmetry.space_group_name_H-M   'P 1'
#
loop_
_entity.id
_entity.type
_entity.pdbx_description
1 polymer ?
#
loop_
_entity_poly.entity_id
_entity_poly.type
_entity_poly.pdbx_seq_one_letter_code
_entity_poly.pdbx_strand_id
1 'polypeptide(L)'
;MAGPSPTPDSRPDLVQFILSARGQGASDEFISKLLRDYGWPQRDIERAFFEVYETLTGRPLPTPRGGSGEMARDAFFYLLAFITLIVWTQALGEMAFVFIDHLIPDALNRYSGDPSWQVSFALARLIVAYPVYLWLMRQINRDLARNREKYFSGVRKWLTYLTIWVAALIAIGALIVFLSSFLRGELTLRFLLKVLVVLVIDGGVLWYYTAWIRREPAPVALRVSP
;
A
#
# COMPACT_ATOMS: atom_id res chain seq x y z
N MET A 1 -52.23 -4.54 13.59
CA MET A 1 -51.61 -4.01 12.37
C MET A 1 -50.30 -3.35 12.80
N ALA A 2 -49.17 -4.05 12.70
CA ALA A 2 -47.86 -3.46 12.95
C ALA A 2 -47.47 -2.65 11.71
N GLY A 3 -47.25 -1.34 11.88
CA GLY A 3 -46.78 -0.49 10.79
C GLY A 3 -45.41 -0.94 10.28
N PRO A 4 -45.01 -0.57 9.05
CA PRO A 4 -43.70 -0.89 8.53
C PRO A 4 -42.63 -0.36 9.49
N SER A 5 -41.76 -1.26 9.94
CA SER A 5 -40.60 -0.93 10.77
C SER A 5 -39.80 0.15 10.05
N PRO A 6 -39.35 1.23 10.73
CA PRO A 6 -38.48 2.21 10.10
C PRO A 6 -37.26 1.48 9.53
N THR A 7 -37.01 1.64 8.24
CA THR A 7 -35.74 1.24 7.65
C THR A 7 -34.65 1.99 8.42
N PRO A 8 -33.71 1.28 9.08
CA PRO A 8 -32.66 1.97 9.80
C PRO A 8 -31.79 2.69 8.77
N ASP A 9 -31.81 4.02 8.75
CA ASP A 9 -30.98 4.80 7.83
C ASP A 9 -29.73 5.34 8.55
N SER A 10 -29.69 5.26 9.89
CA SER A 10 -28.62 5.82 10.72
C SER A 10 -28.07 4.82 11.76
N ARG A 11 -26.78 4.93 12.11
CA ARG A 11 -26.13 4.09 13.14
C ARG A 11 -26.88 4.01 14.49
N PRO A 12 -27.48 5.09 15.02
CA PRO A 12 -28.27 5.03 16.25
C PRO A 12 -29.47 4.07 16.14
N ASP A 13 -30.05 3.93 14.95
CA ASP A 13 -31.20 3.06 14.70
C ASP A 13 -30.79 1.58 14.78
N LEU A 14 -29.59 1.25 14.28
CA LEU A 14 -28.99 -0.09 14.43
C LEU A 14 -28.76 -0.43 15.90
N VAL A 15 -28.22 0.51 16.69
CA VAL A 15 -27.99 0.32 18.13
C VAL A 15 -29.31 0.07 18.85
N GLN A 16 -30.34 0.89 18.58
CA GLN A 16 -31.67 0.71 19.16
C GLN A 16 -32.33 -0.61 18.73
N PHE A 17 -32.18 -1.00 17.46
CA PHE A 17 -32.70 -2.26 16.95
C PHE A 17 -32.05 -3.46 17.64
N ILE A 18 -30.72 -3.47 17.78
CA ILE A 18 -29.99 -4.53 18.47
C ILE A 18 -30.44 -4.63 19.94
N LEU A 19 -30.59 -3.50 20.64
CA LEU A 19 -31.11 -3.46 22.02
C LEU A 19 -32.52 -4.04 22.11
N SER A 20 -33.40 -3.67 21.18
CA SER A 20 -34.80 -4.11 21.14
C SER A 20 -34.94 -5.60 20.82
N ALA A 21 -34.22 -6.08 19.81
CA ALA A 21 -34.21 -7.48 19.39
C ALA A 21 -33.67 -8.39 20.50
N ARG A 22 -32.62 -7.95 21.20
CA ARG A 22 -32.07 -8.67 22.35
C ARG A 22 -33.04 -8.70 23.53
N GLY A 23 -33.77 -7.60 23.78
CA GLY A 23 -34.83 -7.54 24.77
C GLY A 23 -35.96 -8.57 24.54
N GLN A 24 -36.14 -9.02 23.30
CA GLN A 24 -37.09 -10.07 22.92
C GLN A 24 -36.48 -11.49 22.92
N GLY A 25 -35.22 -11.64 23.34
CA GLY A 25 -34.55 -12.94 23.45
C GLY A 25 -33.83 -13.41 22.18
N ALA A 26 -33.65 -12.55 21.17
CA ALA A 26 -32.87 -12.89 19.99
C ALA A 26 -31.37 -13.03 20.32
N SER A 27 -30.70 -14.02 19.72
CA SER A 27 -29.26 -14.20 19.87
C SER A 27 -28.48 -13.19 19.02
N ASP A 28 -27.31 -12.76 19.52
CA ASP A 28 -26.40 -11.86 18.80
C ASP A 28 -26.00 -12.43 17.43
N GLU A 29 -25.84 -13.75 17.34
CA GLU A 29 -25.50 -14.45 16.10
C GLU A 29 -26.64 -14.33 15.07
N PHE A 30 -27.90 -14.52 15.50
CA PHE A 30 -29.08 -14.34 14.66
C PHE A 30 -29.22 -12.89 14.19
N ILE A 31 -29.06 -11.91 15.09
CA ILE A 31 -29.13 -10.48 14.75
C ILE A 31 -28.03 -10.12 13.74
N SER A 32 -26.80 -10.61 13.94
CA SER A 32 -25.68 -10.34 13.03
C SER A 32 -25.90 -10.94 11.64
N LYS A 33 -26.52 -12.12 11.56
CA LYS A 33 -26.84 -12.81 10.32
C LYS A 33 -27.98 -12.08 9.59
N LEU A 34 -29.03 -11.72 10.32
CA LEU A 34 -30.16 -10.95 9.78
C LEU A 34 -29.70 -9.63 9.17
N LEU A 35 -28.86 -8.86 9.87
CA LEU A 35 -28.35 -7.59 9.37
C LEU A 35 -27.47 -7.77 8.12
N ARG A 36 -26.65 -8.84 8.07
CA ARG A 36 -25.87 -9.18 6.87
C ARG A 36 -26.75 -9.55 5.68
N ASP A 37 -27.77 -10.38 5.90
CA ASP A 37 -28.67 -10.84 4.84
C ASP A 37 -29.48 -9.67 4.25
N TYR A 38 -29.73 -8.62 5.05
CA TYR A 38 -30.35 -7.36 4.63
C TYR A 38 -29.36 -6.33 4.02
N GLY A 39 -28.10 -6.73 3.80
CA GLY A 39 -27.12 -5.91 3.07
C GLY A 39 -26.34 -4.90 3.91
N TRP A 40 -26.40 -4.96 5.24
CA TRP A 40 -25.60 -4.07 6.08
C TRP A 40 -24.11 -4.40 5.98
N PRO A 41 -23.23 -3.37 5.87
CA PRO A 41 -21.80 -3.57 5.93
C PRO A 41 -21.40 -4.19 7.28
N GLN A 42 -20.60 -5.26 7.23
CA GLN A 42 -20.13 -5.95 8.45
C GLN A 42 -19.48 -5.00 9.47
N ARG A 43 -18.75 -3.99 8.98
CA ARG A 43 -18.11 -2.96 9.82
C ARG A 43 -19.11 -2.17 10.66
N ASP A 44 -20.29 -1.87 10.10
CA ASP A 44 -21.29 -1.06 10.76
C ASP A 44 -22.07 -1.90 11.79
N ILE A 45 -22.30 -3.18 11.50
CA ILE A 45 -22.83 -4.16 12.46
C ILE A 45 -21.89 -4.30 13.67
N GLU A 46 -20.59 -4.54 13.44
CA GLU A 46 -19.59 -4.70 14.49
C GLU A 46 -19.48 -3.44 15.38
N ARG A 47 -19.54 -2.26 14.78
CA ARG A 47 -19.56 -0.98 15.52
C ARG A 47 -20.82 -0.78 16.33
N ALA A 48 -21.99 -1.15 15.80
CA ALA A 48 -23.25 -1.02 16.54
C ALA A 48 -23.26 -1.96 17.76
N PHE A 49 -22.77 -3.20 17.62
CA PHE A 49 -22.58 -4.10 18.76
C PHE A 49 -21.59 -3.53 19.78
N PHE A 50 -20.48 -2.94 19.35
CA PHE A 50 -19.51 -2.30 20.24
C PHE A 50 -20.19 -1.24 21.13
N GLU A 51 -20.96 -0.34 20.54
CA GLU A 51 -21.67 0.73 21.26
C GLU A 51 -22.76 0.19 22.22
N VAL A 52 -23.45 -0.88 21.82
CA VAL A 52 -24.40 -1.60 22.69
C VAL A 52 -23.68 -2.19 23.90
N TYR A 53 -22.52 -2.82 23.71
CA TYR A 53 -21.75 -3.42 24.80
C TYR A 53 -21.14 -2.37 25.73
N GLU A 54 -20.69 -1.23 25.22
CA GLU A 54 -20.24 -0.11 26.06
C GLU A 54 -21.37 0.41 26.94
N THR A 55 -22.56 0.58 26.37
CA THR A 55 -23.77 1.00 27.10
C THR A 55 -24.16 0.01 28.19
N LEU A 56 -24.11 -1.29 27.89
CA LEU A 56 -24.51 -2.35 28.83
C LEU A 56 -23.49 -2.59 29.94
N THR A 57 -22.19 -2.50 29.63
CA THR A 57 -21.12 -2.79 30.59
C THR A 57 -20.67 -1.56 31.37
N GLY A 58 -21.11 -0.36 30.99
CA GLY A 58 -20.73 0.92 31.60
C GLY A 58 -19.23 1.21 31.51
N ARG A 59 -18.52 0.50 30.63
CA ARG A 59 -17.08 0.62 30.42
C ARG A 59 -16.80 0.70 28.93
N PRO A 60 -15.90 1.58 28.48
CA PRO A 60 -15.46 1.54 27.10
C PRO A 60 -14.80 0.18 26.85
N LEU A 61 -15.20 -0.49 25.79
CA LEU A 61 -14.61 -1.77 25.43
C LEU A 61 -13.12 -1.54 25.16
N PRO A 62 -12.23 -2.46 25.57
CA PRO A 62 -10.80 -2.31 25.35
C PRO A 62 -10.53 -2.25 23.85
N THR A 63 -10.33 -1.03 23.35
CA THR A 63 -9.87 -0.83 21.98
C THR A 63 -8.41 -1.29 21.93
N PRO A 64 -8.01 -2.08 20.93
CA PRO A 64 -6.60 -2.39 20.71
C PRO A 64 -5.79 -1.09 20.68
N ARG A 65 -4.62 -1.06 21.33
CA ARG A 65 -3.70 0.09 21.24
C ARG A 65 -3.41 0.34 19.76
N GLY A 66 -3.96 1.45 19.27
CA GLY A 66 -3.93 1.86 17.86
C GLY A 66 -4.28 3.33 17.74
N GLY A 67 -3.77 4.14 18.66
CA GLY A 67 -4.07 5.57 18.74
C GLY A 67 -3.65 6.31 17.47
N SER A 68 -4.26 7.47 17.23
CA SER A 68 -3.95 8.35 16.08
C SER A 68 -2.45 8.63 15.91
N GLY A 69 -1.68 8.70 17.00
CA GLY A 69 -0.23 8.85 16.97
C GLY A 69 0.54 7.66 16.39
N GLU A 70 0.10 6.42 16.64
CA GLU A 70 0.71 5.23 16.04
C GLU A 70 0.41 5.15 14.54
N MET A 71 -0.80 5.58 14.12
CA MET A 71 -1.15 5.67 12.70
C MET A 71 -0.29 6.71 11.96
N ALA A 72 -0.06 7.88 12.57
CA ALA A 72 0.78 8.93 11.97
C ALA A 72 2.24 8.49 11.86
N ARG A 73 2.78 7.84 12.89
CA ARG A 73 4.13 7.26 12.86
C ARG A 73 4.24 6.23 11.74
N ASP A 74 3.32 5.29 11.67
CA ASP A 74 3.33 4.26 10.62
C ASP A 74 3.28 4.90 9.23
N ALA A 75 2.41 5.90 9.02
CA ALA A 75 2.34 6.65 7.77
C ALA A 75 3.65 7.34 7.40
N PHE A 76 4.34 7.94 8.37
CA PHE A 76 5.66 8.53 8.15
C PHE A 76 6.69 7.49 7.68
N PHE A 77 6.76 6.32 8.33
CA PHE A 77 7.69 5.25 7.93
C PHE A 77 7.41 4.75 6.52
N TYR A 78 6.14 4.52 6.18
CA TYR A 78 5.75 4.11 4.84
C TYR A 78 6.08 5.20 3.80
N LEU A 79 5.76 6.47 4.08
CA LEU A 79 6.02 7.59 3.17
C LEU A 79 7.52 7.77 2.92
N LEU A 80 8.31 7.70 3.98
CA LEU A 80 9.76 7.80 3.87
C LEU A 80 10.34 6.61 3.09
N ALA A 81 9.80 5.40 3.28
CA ALA A 81 10.19 4.23 2.49
C ALA A 81 9.84 4.43 0.99
N PHE A 82 8.69 5.03 0.68
CA PHE A 82 8.29 5.33 -0.68
C PHE A 82 9.20 6.38 -1.34
N ILE A 83 9.48 7.49 -0.64
CA ILE A 83 10.36 8.55 -1.16
C ILE A 83 11.77 8.00 -1.39
N THR A 84 12.31 7.24 -0.44
CA THR A 84 13.65 6.65 -0.56
C THR A 84 13.72 5.62 -1.69
N LEU A 85 12.64 4.87 -1.92
CA LEU A 85 12.52 3.99 -3.08
C LEU A 85 12.59 4.79 -4.39
N ILE A 86 11.82 5.87 -4.53
CA ILE A 86 11.85 6.74 -5.73
C ILE A 86 13.26 7.25 -5.99
N VAL A 87 13.90 7.83 -4.97
CA VAL A 87 15.25 8.38 -5.10
C VAL A 87 16.24 7.30 -5.53
N TRP A 88 16.12 6.10 -4.96
CA TRP A 88 16.97 4.96 -5.30
C TRP A 88 16.75 4.46 -6.72
N THR A 89 15.51 4.24 -7.15
CA THR A 89 15.19 3.73 -8.50
C THR A 89 15.52 4.74 -9.59
N GLN A 90 15.30 6.04 -9.35
CA GLN A 90 15.72 7.08 -10.28
C GLN A 90 17.24 7.14 -10.42
N ALA A 91 17.97 7.14 -9.31
CA ALA A 91 19.44 7.15 -9.35
C ALA A 91 20.00 5.90 -10.04
N LEU A 92 19.37 4.74 -9.86
CA LEU A 92 19.72 3.50 -10.55
C LEU A 92 19.49 3.59 -12.07
N GLY A 93 18.33 4.10 -12.48
CA GLY A 93 18.02 4.33 -13.89
C GLY A 93 18.97 5.32 -14.56
N GLU A 94 19.27 6.43 -13.88
CA GLU A 94 20.25 7.41 -14.37
C GLU A 94 21.64 6.81 -14.53
N MET A 95 22.13 6.05 -13.55
CA MET A 95 23.44 5.38 -13.66
C MET A 95 23.46 4.39 -14.83
N ALA A 96 22.39 3.63 -15.03
CA ALA A 96 22.28 2.72 -16.16
C ALA A 96 22.27 3.47 -17.50
N PHE A 97 21.62 4.65 -17.57
CA PHE A 97 21.61 5.48 -18.78
C PHE A 97 23.01 6.02 -19.10
N VAL A 98 23.73 6.54 -18.10
CA VAL A 98 25.11 6.99 -18.27
C VAL A 98 25.99 5.85 -18.76
N PHE A 99 25.83 4.64 -18.21
CA PHE A 99 26.58 3.47 -18.64
C PHE A 99 26.26 3.07 -20.09
N ILE A 100 24.99 3.09 -20.48
CA ILE A 100 24.55 2.82 -21.87
C ILE A 100 25.15 3.85 -22.84
N ASP A 101 25.10 5.13 -22.49
CA ASP A 101 25.62 6.21 -23.33
C ASP A 101 27.15 6.14 -23.48
N HIS A 102 27.85 5.65 -22.44
CA HIS A 102 29.29 5.44 -22.49
C HIS A 102 29.67 4.22 -23.36
N LEU A 103 28.91 3.13 -23.27
CA LEU A 103 29.17 1.92 -24.07
C LEU A 103 28.80 2.07 -25.55
N ILE A 104 27.79 2.89 -25.85
CA ILE A 104 27.28 3.10 -27.21
C ILE A 104 27.26 4.60 -27.51
N PRO A 105 28.42 5.20 -27.85
CA PRO A 105 28.51 6.62 -28.13
C PRO A 105 27.69 7.02 -29.35
N ASP A 106 27.06 8.20 -29.27
CA ASP A 106 26.31 8.75 -30.41
C ASP A 106 27.26 9.42 -31.41
N ALA A 107 27.35 8.87 -32.62
CA ALA A 107 28.11 9.49 -33.71
C ALA A 107 27.57 10.88 -34.12
N LEU A 108 26.28 11.15 -33.89
CA LEU A 108 25.62 12.41 -34.26
C LEU A 108 25.67 13.46 -33.13
N ASN A 109 25.97 13.05 -31.90
CA ASN A 109 26.01 13.94 -30.75
C ASN A 109 27.41 13.95 -30.11
N ARG A 110 28.35 14.61 -30.80
CA ARG A 110 29.75 14.77 -30.36
C ARG A 110 29.93 15.66 -29.13
N TYR A 111 28.87 16.32 -28.66
CA TYR A 111 28.89 17.19 -27.48
C TYR A 111 28.37 16.44 -26.24
N SER A 112 29.05 15.35 -25.87
CA SER A 112 28.89 14.75 -24.55
C SER A 112 29.65 15.63 -23.55
N GLY A 113 28.95 16.57 -22.90
CA GLY A 113 29.51 17.33 -21.78
C GLY A 113 30.01 16.42 -20.66
N ASP A 114 30.87 16.92 -19.78
CA ASP A 114 31.43 16.16 -18.66
C ASP A 114 30.30 15.60 -17.75
N PRO A 115 30.11 14.26 -17.67
CA PRO A 115 29.07 13.66 -16.85
C PRO A 115 29.46 13.55 -15.36
N SER A 116 30.63 14.04 -14.96
CA SER A 116 31.16 13.90 -13.59
C SER A 116 30.17 14.31 -12.50
N TRP A 117 29.47 15.44 -12.69
CA TRP A 117 28.42 15.90 -11.77
C TRP A 117 27.23 14.92 -11.71
N GLN A 118 26.71 14.50 -12.85
CA GLN A 118 25.56 13.59 -12.91
C GLN A 118 25.90 12.23 -12.27
N VAL A 119 27.08 11.70 -12.58
CA VAL A 119 27.58 10.43 -12.02
C VAL A 119 27.75 10.54 -10.50
N SER A 120 28.45 11.56 -10.03
CA SER A 120 28.68 11.74 -8.59
C SER A 120 27.37 11.94 -7.82
N PHE A 121 26.41 12.70 -8.37
CA PHE A 121 25.11 12.91 -7.74
C PHE A 121 24.23 11.65 -7.75
N ALA A 122 24.23 10.88 -8.84
CA ALA A 122 23.51 9.60 -8.91
C ALA A 122 24.13 8.57 -7.94
N LEU A 123 25.46 8.47 -7.86
CA LEU A 123 26.15 7.63 -6.89
C LEU A 123 25.85 8.03 -5.45
N ALA A 124 25.87 9.32 -5.12
CA ALA A 124 25.52 9.81 -3.79
C ALA A 124 24.09 9.39 -3.40
N ARG A 125 23.12 9.54 -4.31
CA ARG A 125 21.74 9.08 -4.08
C ARG A 125 21.66 7.57 -3.90
N LEU A 126 22.38 6.77 -4.68
CA LEU A 126 22.42 5.31 -4.52
C LEU A 126 22.98 4.90 -3.14
N ILE A 127 24.12 5.48 -2.77
CA ILE A 127 24.83 5.16 -1.52
C ILE A 127 23.99 5.54 -0.30
N VAL A 128 23.21 6.63 -0.36
CA VAL A 128 22.39 7.11 0.76
C VAL A 128 21.00 6.49 0.77
N ALA A 129 20.27 6.52 -0.36
CA ALA A 129 18.87 6.10 -0.39
C ALA A 129 18.72 4.59 -0.18
N TYR A 130 19.63 3.77 -0.73
CA TYR A 130 19.56 2.32 -0.60
C TYR A 130 19.60 1.81 0.85
N PRO A 131 20.60 2.15 1.68
CA PRO A 131 20.64 1.68 3.06
C PRO A 131 19.49 2.22 3.90
N VAL A 132 19.04 3.46 3.65
CA VAL A 132 17.87 4.03 4.34
C VAL A 132 16.61 3.24 3.99
N TYR A 133 16.38 2.96 2.71
CA TYR A 133 15.25 2.14 2.26
C TYR A 133 15.26 0.75 2.91
N LEU A 134 16.41 0.06 2.89
CA LEU A 134 16.54 -1.25 3.52
C LEU A 134 16.29 -1.21 5.02
N TRP A 135 16.78 -0.18 5.71
CA TRP A 135 16.55 -0.02 7.14
C TRP A 135 15.07 0.19 7.45
N LEU A 136 14.39 1.06 6.70
CA LEU A 136 12.94 1.30 6.84
C LEU A 136 12.15 0.03 6.58
N MET A 137 12.44 -0.68 5.49
CA MET A 137 11.74 -1.92 5.17
C MET A 137 12.00 -3.02 6.20
N ARG A 138 13.20 -3.10 6.79
CA ARG A 138 13.47 -4.01 7.92
C ARG A 138 12.62 -3.66 9.14
N GLN A 139 12.50 -2.39 9.49
CA GLN A 139 11.66 -1.96 10.60
C GLN A 139 10.17 -2.24 10.36
N ILE A 140 9.66 -1.88 9.18
CA ILE A 140 8.28 -2.13 8.78
C ILE A 140 7.95 -3.62 8.86
N ASN A 141 8.80 -4.48 8.30
CA ASN A 141 8.57 -5.94 8.33
C ASN A 141 8.66 -6.50 9.75
N ARG A 142 9.57 -5.99 10.60
CA ARG A 142 9.66 -6.41 12.01
C ARG A 142 8.42 -6.01 12.80
N ASP A 143 7.88 -4.83 12.55
CA ASP A 143 6.68 -4.35 13.22
C ASP A 143 5.43 -5.08 12.73
N LEU A 144 5.36 -5.44 11.45
CA LEU A 144 4.31 -6.30 10.89
C LEU A 144 4.36 -7.71 11.51
N ALA A 145 5.54 -8.28 11.70
CA ALA A 145 5.70 -9.60 12.31
C ALA A 145 5.27 -9.63 13.80
N ARG A 146 5.37 -8.49 14.50
CA ARG A 146 5.01 -8.36 15.92
C ARG A 146 3.53 -8.05 16.15
N ASN A 147 2.93 -7.23 15.28
CA ASN A 147 1.58 -6.71 15.46
C ASN A 147 0.69 -7.13 14.29
N ARG A 148 -0.21 -8.07 14.55
CA ARG A 148 -1.06 -8.69 13.52
C ARG A 148 -2.08 -7.69 12.96
N GLU A 149 -2.56 -6.75 13.78
CA GLU A 149 -3.46 -5.68 13.36
C GLU A 149 -2.84 -4.74 12.31
N LYS A 150 -1.51 -4.59 12.31
CA LYS A 150 -0.83 -3.71 11.34
C LYS A 150 -0.87 -4.24 9.91
N TYR A 151 -1.11 -5.54 9.70
CA TYR A 151 -1.36 -6.09 8.36
C TYR A 151 -2.59 -5.47 7.70
N PHE A 152 -3.60 -5.10 8.51
CA PHE A 152 -4.86 -4.50 8.06
C PHE A 152 -4.83 -2.97 8.04
N SER A 153 -3.69 -2.35 8.35
CA SER A 153 -3.55 -0.90 8.34
C SER A 153 -3.91 -0.31 6.97
N GLY A 154 -4.86 0.63 6.98
CA GLY A 154 -5.28 1.35 5.77
C GLY A 154 -4.12 2.12 5.13
N VAL A 155 -3.17 2.60 5.94
CA VAL A 155 -1.97 3.32 5.49
C VAL A 155 -1.09 2.44 4.61
N ARG A 156 -0.82 1.21 5.04
CA ARG A 156 -0.05 0.22 4.29
C ARG A 156 -0.66 -0.04 2.91
N LYS A 157 -1.98 -0.31 2.88
CA LYS A 157 -2.71 -0.57 1.63
C LYS A 157 -2.66 0.65 0.72
N TRP A 158 -3.04 1.81 1.23
CA TRP A 158 -3.11 3.05 0.44
C TRP A 158 -1.76 3.40 -0.19
N LEU A 159 -0.66 3.37 0.58
CA LEU A 159 0.65 3.76 0.06
C LEU A 159 1.23 2.74 -0.93
N THR A 160 0.88 1.46 -0.76
CA THR A 160 1.29 0.43 -1.71
C THR A 160 0.53 0.52 -3.01
N TYR A 161 -0.78 0.77 -2.95
CA TYR A 161 -1.56 1.06 -4.14
C TYR A 161 -1.05 2.32 -4.86
N LEU A 162 -0.67 3.36 -4.11
CA LEU A 162 -0.03 4.55 -4.68
C LEU A 162 1.27 4.20 -5.41
N THR A 163 2.12 3.37 -4.79
CA THR A 163 3.40 2.92 -5.40
C THR A 163 3.16 2.16 -6.70
N ILE A 164 2.24 1.19 -6.67
CA ILE A 164 1.87 0.40 -7.85
C ILE A 164 1.27 1.28 -8.94
N TRP A 165 0.43 2.24 -8.57
CA TRP A 165 -0.19 3.18 -9.51
C TRP A 165 0.86 4.06 -10.20
N VAL A 166 1.81 4.62 -9.44
CA VAL A 166 2.91 5.41 -10.00
C VAL A 166 3.79 4.56 -10.92
N ALA A 167 4.18 3.35 -10.50
CA ALA A 167 4.96 2.44 -11.34
C ALA A 167 4.24 2.09 -12.65
N ALA A 168 2.92 1.86 -12.59
CA ALA A 168 2.11 1.60 -13.79
C ALA A 168 2.08 2.82 -14.75
N LEU A 169 1.98 4.04 -14.21
CA LEU A 169 2.02 5.26 -15.03
C LEU A 169 3.37 5.44 -15.72
N ILE A 170 4.48 5.19 -15.02
CA ILE A 170 5.83 5.28 -15.60
C ILE A 170 5.98 4.23 -16.71
N ALA A 171 5.56 2.99 -16.49
CA ALA A 171 5.60 1.94 -17.50
C ALA A 171 4.75 2.29 -18.75
N ILE A 172 3.57 2.86 -18.57
CA ILE A 172 2.73 3.35 -19.68
C ILE A 172 3.45 4.46 -20.45
N GLY A 173 4.01 5.45 -19.74
CA GLY A 173 4.80 6.53 -20.36
C GLY A 173 5.98 6.00 -21.16
N ALA A 174 6.73 5.04 -20.60
CA ALA A 174 7.85 4.39 -21.26
C ALA A 174 7.40 3.67 -22.55
N LEU A 175 6.24 2.99 -22.53
CA LEU A 175 5.69 2.32 -23.70
C LEU A 175 5.25 3.31 -24.79
N ILE A 176 4.64 4.44 -24.40
CA ILE A 176 4.25 5.51 -25.34
C ILE A 176 5.48 6.08 -26.02
N VAL A 177 6.52 6.43 -25.24
CA VAL A 177 7.78 6.96 -25.78
C VAL A 177 8.40 5.93 -26.73
N PHE A 178 8.47 4.66 -26.31
CA PHE A 178 8.95 3.55 -27.14
C PHE A 178 8.23 3.46 -28.49
N LEU A 179 6.89 3.40 -28.46
CA LEU A 179 6.09 3.25 -29.66
C LEU A 179 6.20 4.48 -30.57
N SER A 180 6.25 5.69 -30.00
CA SER A 180 6.41 6.90 -30.78
C SER A 180 7.73 6.92 -31.56
N SER A 181 8.83 6.48 -30.94
CA SER A 181 10.14 6.37 -31.59
C SER A 181 10.17 5.22 -32.62
N PHE A 182 9.49 4.10 -32.35
CA PHE A 182 9.30 3.00 -33.30
C PHE A 182 8.62 3.49 -34.59
N LEU A 183 7.51 4.21 -34.45
CA LEU A 183 6.72 4.70 -35.59
C LEU A 183 7.46 5.75 -36.42
N ARG A 184 8.39 6.51 -35.82
CA ARG A 184 9.23 7.47 -36.53
C ARG A 184 10.43 6.81 -37.25
N GLY A 185 10.70 5.53 -36.99
CA GLY A 185 11.91 4.86 -37.47
C GLY A 185 13.20 5.34 -36.77
N GLU A 186 13.07 6.03 -35.64
CA GLU A 186 14.18 6.62 -34.86
C GLU A 186 14.75 5.64 -33.82
N LEU A 187 14.47 4.34 -33.99
CA LEU A 187 14.75 3.34 -32.97
C LEU A 187 16.23 2.97 -32.97
N THR A 188 16.95 3.52 -32.00
CA THR A 188 18.37 3.24 -31.78
C THR A 188 18.55 2.16 -30.73
N LEU A 189 19.64 1.38 -30.82
CA LEU A 189 19.96 0.35 -29.82
C LEU A 189 20.02 0.92 -28.39
N ARG A 190 20.64 2.11 -28.23
CA ARG A 190 20.69 2.83 -26.95
C ARG A 190 19.31 3.16 -26.39
N PHE A 191 18.37 3.57 -27.25
CA PHE A 191 17.02 3.90 -26.84
C PHE A 191 16.29 2.64 -26.35
N LEU A 192 16.43 1.53 -27.09
CA LEU A 192 15.88 0.24 -26.70
C LEU A 192 16.40 -0.20 -25.32
N LEU A 193 17.71 -0.07 -25.08
CA LEU A 193 18.31 -0.41 -23.79
C LEU A 193 17.82 0.49 -22.65
N LYS A 194 17.67 1.81 -22.89
CA LYS A 194 17.13 2.75 -21.89
C LYS A 194 15.68 2.44 -21.52
N VAL A 195 14.84 2.13 -22.52
CA VAL A 195 13.46 1.69 -22.29
C VAL A 195 13.45 0.38 -21.49
N LEU A 196 14.29 -0.58 -21.84
CA LEU A 196 14.40 -1.85 -21.13
C LEU A 196 14.79 -1.66 -19.66
N VAL A 197 15.74 -0.76 -19.37
CA VAL A 197 16.12 -0.40 -17.98
C VAL A 197 14.92 0.09 -17.19
N VAL A 198 14.12 1.01 -17.74
CA VAL A 198 12.92 1.54 -17.07
C VAL A 198 11.93 0.40 -16.80
N LEU A 199 11.64 -0.44 -17.80
CA LEU A 199 10.71 -1.57 -17.66
C LEU A 199 11.18 -2.59 -16.62
N VAL A 200 12.49 -2.88 -16.54
CA VAL A 200 13.05 -3.80 -15.54
C VAL A 200 12.93 -3.23 -14.13
N ILE A 201 13.25 -1.95 -13.95
CA ILE A 201 13.14 -1.28 -12.65
C ILE A 201 11.69 -1.22 -12.19
N ASP A 202 10.78 -0.69 -13.02
CA ASP A 202 9.37 -0.55 -12.69
C ASP A 202 8.69 -1.91 -12.54
N GLY A 203 9.01 -2.87 -13.41
CA GLY A 203 8.53 -4.25 -13.31
C GLY A 203 8.96 -4.91 -12.01
N GLY A 204 10.20 -4.70 -11.58
CA GLY A 204 10.71 -5.18 -10.29
C GLY A 204 9.99 -4.54 -9.09
N VAL A 205 9.76 -3.22 -9.13
CA VAL A 205 8.99 -2.50 -8.10
C VAL A 205 7.55 -3.02 -8.04
N LEU A 206 6.88 -3.10 -9.18
CA LEU A 206 5.49 -3.57 -9.27
C LEU A 206 5.38 -5.01 -8.76
N TRP A 207 6.26 -5.89 -9.19
CA TRP A 207 6.30 -7.29 -8.73
C TRP A 207 6.52 -7.38 -7.20
N TYR A 208 7.49 -6.64 -6.67
CA TYR A 208 7.78 -6.65 -5.25
C TYR A 208 6.59 -6.15 -4.41
N TYR A 209 5.99 -5.02 -4.78
CA TYR A 209 4.90 -4.40 -4.01
C TYR A 209 3.56 -5.14 -4.18
N THR A 210 3.31 -5.75 -5.33
CA THR A 210 2.14 -6.64 -5.52
C THR A 210 2.29 -7.95 -4.76
N ALA A 211 3.48 -8.54 -4.68
CA ALA A 211 3.74 -9.68 -3.82
C ALA A 211 3.62 -9.28 -2.34
N TRP A 212 4.08 -8.08 -1.99
CA TRP A 212 4.04 -7.59 -0.63
C TRP A 212 2.61 -7.33 -0.13
N ILE A 213 1.70 -6.78 -0.94
CA ILE A 213 0.31 -6.54 -0.52
C ILE A 213 -0.46 -7.85 -0.29
N ARG A 214 -0.10 -8.93 -1.00
CA ARG A 214 -0.70 -10.27 -0.87
C ARG A 214 -0.24 -11.04 0.37
N ARG A 215 0.70 -10.51 1.16
CA ARG A 215 1.17 -11.18 2.38
C ARG A 215 0.07 -11.21 3.44
N GLU A 216 -0.28 -12.42 3.86
CA GLU A 216 -1.21 -12.69 4.96
C GLU A 216 -0.45 -13.02 6.26
N PRO A 217 -1.03 -12.70 7.44
CA PRO A 217 -0.43 -13.09 8.70
C PRO A 217 -0.49 -14.61 8.91
N ALA A 218 0.60 -15.21 9.41
CA ALA A 218 0.68 -16.65 9.70
C ALA A 218 -0.48 -17.10 10.59
N PRO A 219 -1.13 -18.27 10.34
CA PRO A 219 -2.29 -18.73 11.10
C PRO A 219 -2.02 -18.78 12.61
N VAL A 220 -3.01 -18.40 13.43
CA VAL A 220 -2.90 -18.58 14.88
C VAL A 220 -2.92 -20.07 15.14
N ALA A 221 -1.81 -20.65 15.58
CA ALA A 221 -1.82 -21.98 16.15
C ALA A 221 -2.61 -21.91 17.45
N LEU A 222 -3.89 -22.29 17.41
CA LEU A 222 -4.71 -22.47 18.60
C LEU A 222 -4.08 -23.61 19.40
N ARG A 223 -3.24 -23.26 20.38
CA ARG A 223 -2.87 -24.21 21.43
C ARG A 223 -4.10 -24.38 22.31
N VAL A 224 -4.91 -25.37 21.98
CA VAL A 224 -5.92 -25.89 22.89
C VAL A 224 -5.14 -26.62 23.99
N SER A 225 -5.04 -26.01 25.16
CA SER A 225 -4.54 -26.69 26.35
C SER A 225 -5.58 -27.73 26.78
N PRO A 226 -5.19 -29.00 27.01
CA PRO A 226 -6.09 -30.07 27.44
C PRO A 226 -6.60 -29.88 28.87
#